data_AF-A0A2J8LDF8-F1
#
_entry.id   AF-A0A2J8LDF8-F1
#
_cell.length_a   1.000
_cell.length_b   1.000
_cell.length_c   1.000
_cell.angle_alpha   90.00
_cell.angle_beta   90.00
_cell.angle_gamma   90.00
#
_symmetry.space_group_name_H-M   'P 1'
#
loop_
_entity.id
_entity.type
_entity.pdbx_description
1 polymer ?
#
loop_
_entity_poly.entity_id
_entity_poly.type
_entity_poly.pdbx_seq_one_letter_code
_entity_poly.pdbx_strand_id
1 'polypeptide(L)'
;MTTASTSQSYYFDRDDVALKNFAKYFLHQSHEEREHAEKLMKLQNQRGGRIFLQDIKKPDCDDWESGLNAMECALHLEKNVNQSLLELHKLATDKNDPHLCDFIETHYLNEQVKAIKELGDHVTNLRKMGAPESGLAEYLFDKHTLGDSDNES
;
A
#
# COMPACT_ATOMS: atom_id res chain seq x y z
N MET A 1 -5.93 -1.93 -3.84
CA MET A 1 -4.81 -1.05 -3.46
C MET A 1 -3.99 -0.63 -4.66
N THR A 2 -3.54 -1.55 -5.52
CA THR A 2 -2.78 -1.27 -6.75
C THR A 2 -3.26 -0.05 -7.54
N THR A 3 -4.56 0.02 -7.89
CA THR A 3 -5.11 1.15 -8.66
C THR A 3 -5.13 2.48 -7.90
N ALA A 4 -5.29 2.44 -6.58
CA ALA A 4 -5.21 3.62 -5.73
C ALA A 4 -3.76 4.12 -5.64
N SER A 5 -2.79 3.24 -5.39
CA SER A 5 -1.36 3.60 -5.34
C SER A 5 -0.86 4.12 -6.70
N THR A 6 -1.32 3.53 -7.82
CA THR A 6 -1.06 4.09 -9.15
C THR A 6 -1.62 5.51 -9.27
N SER A 7 -2.89 5.74 -8.89
CA SER A 7 -3.51 7.06 -8.95
C SER A 7 -2.78 8.09 -8.07
N GLN A 8 -2.38 7.70 -6.86
CA GLN A 8 -1.59 8.54 -5.95
C GLN A 8 -0.24 8.92 -6.56
N SER A 9 0.46 7.95 -7.15
CA SER A 9 1.75 8.19 -7.82
C SER A 9 1.63 9.27 -8.89
N TYR A 10 0.67 9.13 -9.81
CA TYR A 10 0.47 10.09 -10.89
C TYR A 10 -0.10 11.43 -10.43
N TYR A 11 -0.75 11.50 -9.28
CA TYR A 11 -1.12 12.77 -8.66
C TYR A 11 0.10 13.56 -8.23
N PHE A 12 1.07 12.93 -7.55
CA PHE A 12 2.30 13.61 -7.10
C PHE A 12 3.26 13.97 -8.24
N ASP A 13 3.12 13.34 -9.41
CA ASP A 13 3.88 13.64 -10.63
C ASP A 13 3.34 14.84 -11.43
N ARG A 14 2.14 15.35 -11.09
CA ARG A 14 1.58 16.56 -11.73
C ARG A 14 2.47 17.78 -11.49
N ASP A 15 2.47 18.70 -12.44
CA ASP A 15 3.25 19.94 -12.35
C ASP A 15 2.81 20.89 -11.22
N ASP A 16 1.55 20.80 -10.82
CA ASP A 16 0.97 21.59 -9.73
C ASP A 16 1.12 20.96 -8.33
N VAL A 17 1.70 19.74 -8.25
CA VAL A 17 2.03 19.06 -6.97
C VAL A 17 3.54 18.84 -6.84
N ALA A 18 4.19 18.25 -7.86
CA ALA A 18 5.64 18.15 -8.05
C ALA A 18 6.45 17.51 -6.89
N LEU A 19 5.93 16.46 -6.25
CA LEU A 19 6.61 15.71 -5.19
C LEU A 19 7.11 14.35 -5.70
N LYS A 20 8.28 14.36 -6.36
CA LYS A 20 8.81 13.21 -7.11
C LYS A 20 9.02 11.95 -6.27
N ASN A 21 9.46 12.06 -5.02
CA ASN A 21 9.74 10.88 -4.20
C ASN A 21 8.45 10.29 -3.60
N PHE A 22 7.43 11.12 -3.34
CA PHE A 22 6.07 10.61 -3.13
C PHE A 22 5.55 9.84 -4.35
N ALA A 23 5.71 10.39 -5.56
CA ALA A 23 5.30 9.72 -6.78
C ALA A 23 6.00 8.35 -6.92
N LYS A 24 7.32 8.31 -6.69
CA LYS A 24 8.11 7.08 -6.72
C LYS A 24 7.68 6.08 -5.65
N TYR A 25 7.45 6.53 -4.42
CA TYR A 25 7.01 5.70 -3.31
C TYR A 25 5.71 4.95 -3.65
N PHE A 26 4.67 5.68 -4.07
CA PHE A 26 3.39 5.06 -4.41
C PHE A 26 3.45 4.21 -5.68
N LEU A 27 4.35 4.50 -6.62
CA LEU A 27 4.59 3.63 -7.77
C LEU A 27 5.20 2.29 -7.34
N HIS A 28 6.17 2.33 -6.42
CA HIS A 28 6.76 1.13 -5.86
C HIS A 28 5.73 0.28 -5.12
N GLN A 29 4.93 0.90 -4.23
CA GLN A 29 3.81 0.24 -3.55
C GLN A 29 2.81 -0.38 -4.54
N SER A 30 2.52 0.32 -5.65
CA SER A 30 1.67 -0.23 -6.71
C SER A 30 2.26 -1.48 -7.36
N HIS A 31 3.58 -1.57 -7.50
CA HIS A 31 4.23 -2.75 -8.06
C HIS A 31 4.21 -3.92 -7.06
N GLU A 32 4.53 -3.68 -5.79
CA GLU A 32 4.47 -4.69 -4.73
C GLU A 32 3.06 -5.31 -4.63
N GLU A 33 2.03 -4.47 -4.61
CA GLU A 33 0.63 -4.94 -4.57
C GLU A 33 0.22 -5.76 -5.80
N ARG A 34 0.80 -5.46 -6.97
CA ARG A 34 0.60 -6.28 -8.16
C ARG A 34 1.26 -7.65 -8.02
N GLU A 35 2.46 -7.71 -7.45
CA GLU A 35 3.12 -8.97 -7.13
C GLU A 35 2.33 -9.80 -6.12
N HIS A 36 1.72 -9.16 -5.11
CA HIS A 36 0.81 -9.80 -4.16
C HIS A 36 -0.40 -10.44 -4.86
N ALA A 37 -1.05 -9.71 -5.76
CA ALA A 37 -2.15 -10.25 -6.56
C ALA A 37 -1.70 -11.46 -7.40
N GLU A 38 -0.52 -11.39 -8.04
CA GLU A 38 0.03 -12.48 -8.84
C GLU A 38 0.42 -13.71 -7.99
N LYS A 39 0.95 -13.52 -6.78
CA LYS A 39 1.24 -14.60 -5.81
C LYS A 39 -0.06 -15.36 -5.47
N LEU A 40 -1.17 -14.68 -5.21
CA LEU A 40 -2.48 -15.31 -4.98
C LEU A 40 -2.99 -16.08 -6.20
N MET A 41 -2.85 -15.52 -7.40
CA MET A 41 -3.23 -16.23 -8.64
C MET A 41 -2.42 -17.51 -8.85
N LYS A 42 -1.10 -17.45 -8.58
CA LYS A 42 -0.23 -18.63 -8.61
C LYS A 42 -0.66 -19.68 -7.60
N LEU A 43 -0.93 -19.28 -6.35
CA LEU A 43 -1.43 -20.19 -5.31
C LEU A 43 -2.75 -20.87 -5.75
N GLN A 44 -3.70 -20.10 -6.27
CA GLN A 44 -4.99 -20.62 -6.73
C GLN A 44 -4.79 -21.73 -7.77
N ASN A 45 -3.89 -21.53 -8.73
CA ASN A 45 -3.56 -22.55 -9.74
C ASN A 45 -2.83 -23.76 -9.14
N GLN A 46 -1.88 -23.54 -8.22
CA GLN A 46 -1.15 -24.62 -7.53
C GLN A 46 -2.09 -25.55 -6.76
N ARG A 47 -3.14 -25.00 -6.14
CA ARG A 47 -4.15 -25.76 -5.39
C ARG A 47 -5.23 -26.39 -6.28
N GLY A 48 -5.10 -26.28 -7.61
CA GLY A 48 -6.06 -26.81 -8.58
C GLY A 48 -7.35 -26.00 -8.69
N GLY A 49 -7.40 -24.81 -8.07
CA GLY A 49 -8.52 -23.89 -8.12
C GLY A 49 -8.71 -23.26 -9.50
N ARG A 50 -9.70 -22.37 -9.60
CA ARG A 50 -9.98 -21.60 -10.81
C ARG A 50 -10.06 -20.12 -10.46
N ILE A 51 -9.46 -19.29 -11.29
CA ILE A 51 -9.45 -17.84 -11.13
C ILE A 51 -10.67 -17.28 -11.86
N PHE A 52 -11.48 -16.52 -11.14
CA PHE A 52 -12.61 -15.77 -11.70
C PHE A 52 -12.39 -14.29 -11.41
N LEU A 53 -11.92 -13.56 -12.43
CA LEU A 53 -11.65 -12.12 -12.30
C LEU A 53 -12.95 -11.32 -12.21
N GLN A 54 -12.91 -10.23 -11.47
CA GLN A 54 -13.99 -9.25 -11.33
C GLN A 54 -13.46 -7.87 -11.70
N ASP A 55 -14.38 -6.93 -11.92
CA ASP A 55 -14.03 -5.55 -12.21
C ASP A 55 -13.24 -4.92 -11.04
N ILE A 56 -12.11 -4.29 -11.38
CA ILE A 56 -11.33 -3.52 -10.41
C ILE A 56 -11.95 -2.14 -10.32
N LYS A 57 -12.53 -1.81 -9.17
CA LYS A 57 -13.12 -0.50 -8.92
C LYS A 57 -12.06 0.59 -9.00
N LYS A 58 -12.45 1.74 -9.55
CA LYS A 58 -11.62 2.95 -9.47
C LYS A 58 -11.43 3.38 -8.02
N PRO A 59 -10.36 4.13 -7.69
CA PRO A 59 -10.21 4.75 -6.38
C PRO A 59 -11.39 5.70 -6.06
N ASP A 60 -11.70 5.86 -4.78
CA ASP A 60 -12.82 6.71 -4.33
C ASP A 60 -12.55 8.20 -4.55
N CYS A 61 -11.27 8.59 -4.62
CA CYS A 61 -10.82 9.97 -4.85
C CYS A 61 -9.91 10.03 -6.09
N ASP A 62 -10.12 11.07 -6.91
CA ASP A 62 -9.28 11.38 -8.07
C ASP A 62 -8.26 12.50 -7.75
N ASP A 63 -8.52 13.28 -6.69
CA ASP A 63 -7.62 14.29 -6.11
C ASP A 63 -7.27 13.87 -4.68
N TRP A 64 -5.98 13.82 -4.36
CA TRP A 64 -5.48 13.35 -3.07
C TRP A 64 -5.15 14.49 -2.10
N GLU A 65 -5.31 15.74 -2.55
CA GLU A 65 -5.16 16.99 -1.78
C GLU A 65 -3.75 17.28 -1.25
N SER A 66 -3.10 16.33 -0.56
CA SER A 66 -1.78 16.51 0.06
C SER A 66 -1.04 15.18 0.25
N GLY A 67 0.27 15.27 0.51
CA GLY A 67 1.09 14.12 0.92
C GLY A 67 0.55 13.45 2.19
N LEU A 68 0.10 14.24 3.16
CA LEU A 68 -0.50 13.70 4.39
C LEU A 68 -1.78 12.91 4.11
N ASN A 69 -2.71 13.47 3.32
CA ASN A 69 -3.99 12.83 3.02
C ASN A 69 -3.80 11.54 2.23
N ALA A 70 -2.85 11.52 1.28
CA ALA A 70 -2.51 10.30 0.54
C ALA A 70 -1.96 9.20 1.46
N MET A 71 -1.06 9.54 2.38
CA MET A 71 -0.49 8.58 3.35
C MET A 71 -1.56 8.05 4.33
N GLU A 72 -2.48 8.91 4.78
CA GLU A 72 -3.60 8.49 5.64
C GLU A 72 -4.56 7.55 4.91
N CYS A 73 -4.87 7.85 3.64
CA CYS A 73 -5.70 6.97 2.82
C CYS A 73 -5.00 5.62 2.57
N ALA A 74 -3.71 5.64 2.22
CA ALA A 74 -2.92 4.41 2.05
C ALA A 74 -2.91 3.57 3.34
N LEU A 75 -2.70 4.20 4.50
CA LEU A 75 -2.75 3.52 5.80
C LEU A 75 -4.12 2.88 6.07
N HIS A 76 -5.21 3.55 5.68
CA HIS A 76 -6.55 2.99 5.82
C HIS A 76 -6.77 1.80 4.89
N LEU A 77 -6.34 1.91 3.63
CA LEU A 77 -6.41 0.82 2.66
C LEU A 77 -5.62 -0.41 3.14
N GLU A 78 -4.42 -0.21 3.70
CA GLU A 78 -3.58 -1.30 4.22
C GLU A 78 -4.21 -2.04 5.39
N LYS A 79 -4.88 -1.30 6.28
CA LYS A 79 -5.65 -1.90 7.37
C LYS A 79 -6.84 -2.72 6.85
N ASN A 80 -7.51 -2.25 5.79
CA ASN A 80 -8.63 -2.98 5.19
C ASN A 80 -8.16 -4.27 4.47
N VAL A 81 -7.02 -4.22 3.77
CA VAL A 81 -6.39 -5.40 3.17
C VAL A 81 -5.96 -6.39 4.24
N ASN A 82 -5.29 -5.92 5.30
CA ASN A 82 -4.90 -6.75 6.42
C ASN A 82 -6.11 -7.42 7.11
N GLN A 83 -7.21 -6.69 7.31
CA GLN A 83 -8.44 -7.25 7.85
C GLN A 83 -8.99 -8.37 6.96
N SER A 84 -8.99 -8.18 5.65
CA SER A 84 -9.41 -9.20 4.68
C SER A 84 -8.52 -10.45 4.72
N LEU A 85 -7.21 -10.28 4.91
CA LEU A 85 -6.25 -11.38 5.07
C LEU A 85 -6.45 -12.14 6.39
N LEU A 86 -6.73 -11.45 7.49
CA LEU A 86 -7.05 -12.08 8.78
C LEU A 86 -8.35 -12.90 8.70
N GLU A 87 -9.36 -12.39 8.00
CA GLU A 87 -10.60 -13.12 7.76
C GLU A 87 -10.39 -14.35 6.87
N LEU A 88 -9.55 -14.23 5.83
CA LEU A 88 -9.16 -15.35 4.98
C LEU A 88 -8.38 -16.41 5.75
N HIS A 89 -7.44 -16.00 6.61
CA HIS A 89 -6.67 -16.89 7.47
C HIS A 89 -7.57 -17.61 8.48
N LYS A 90 -8.52 -16.89 9.09
CA LYS A 90 -9.54 -17.50 9.94
C LYS A 90 -10.36 -18.54 9.18
N LEU A 91 -10.81 -18.23 7.97
CA LEU A 91 -11.53 -19.18 7.13
C LEU A 91 -10.69 -20.43 6.82
N ALA A 92 -9.41 -20.25 6.48
CA ALA A 92 -8.48 -21.36 6.25
C ALA A 92 -8.34 -22.25 7.50
N THR A 93 -8.23 -21.61 8.68
CA THR A 93 -8.16 -22.29 9.97
C THR A 93 -9.44 -23.07 10.26
N ASP A 94 -10.62 -22.46 10.11
CA ASP A 94 -11.92 -23.10 10.31
C ASP A 94 -12.15 -24.28 9.35
N LYS A 95 -11.49 -24.26 8.18
CA LYS A 95 -11.50 -25.34 7.18
C LYS A 95 -10.38 -26.35 7.34
N ASN A 96 -9.52 -26.20 8.35
CA ASN A 96 -8.34 -27.03 8.59
C ASN A 96 -7.40 -27.09 7.36
N ASP A 97 -7.13 -25.96 6.72
CA ASP A 97 -6.17 -25.83 5.63
C ASP A 97 -4.85 -25.21 6.13
N PRO A 98 -3.94 -26.03 6.71
CA PRO A 98 -2.70 -25.51 7.31
C PRO A 98 -1.76 -24.89 6.27
N HIS A 99 -1.79 -25.36 5.02
CA HIS A 99 -0.95 -24.81 3.96
C HIS A 99 -1.42 -23.40 3.56
N LEU A 100 -2.73 -23.15 3.51
CA LEU A 100 -3.22 -21.80 3.24
C LEU A 100 -2.95 -20.84 4.41
N CYS A 101 -3.06 -21.31 5.66
CA CYS A 101 -2.67 -20.52 6.84
C CYS A 101 -1.20 -20.09 6.76
N ASP A 102 -0.28 -21.05 6.57
CA ASP A 102 1.16 -20.81 6.45
C ASP A 102 1.51 -19.87 5.30
N PHE A 103 0.87 -20.03 4.14
CA PHE A 103 1.06 -19.16 2.98
C PHE A 103 0.68 -17.70 3.30
N ILE A 104 -0.45 -17.48 3.96
CA ILE A 104 -0.92 -16.13 4.35
C ILE A 104 0.02 -15.52 5.41
N GLU A 105 0.46 -16.32 6.39
CA GLU A 105 1.38 -15.89 7.44
C GLU A 105 2.74 -15.47 6.88
N THR A 106 3.32 -16.30 6.01
CA THR A 106 4.67 -16.09 5.49
C THR A 106 4.74 -14.94 4.49
N HIS A 107 3.78 -14.86 3.58
CA HIS A 107 3.86 -13.95 2.43
C HIS A 107 3.04 -12.68 2.54
N TYR A 108 2.17 -12.53 3.55
CA TYR A 108 1.28 -11.36 3.62
C TYR A 108 1.25 -10.74 5.02
N LEU A 109 0.90 -11.49 6.08
CA LEU A 109 0.66 -10.88 7.39
C LEU A 109 1.89 -10.14 7.95
N ASN A 110 3.09 -10.70 7.76
CA ASN A 110 4.32 -10.03 8.17
C ASN A 110 4.59 -8.74 7.37
N GLU A 111 4.29 -8.73 6.08
CA GLU A 111 4.45 -7.57 5.20
C GLU A 111 3.43 -6.49 5.54
N GLN A 112 2.15 -6.84 5.74
CA GLN A 112 1.10 -5.92 6.16
C GLN A 112 1.46 -5.19 7.46
N VAL A 113 1.97 -5.90 8.49
CA VAL A 113 2.32 -5.26 9.76
C VAL A 113 3.45 -4.25 9.59
N LYS A 114 4.44 -4.54 8.72
CA LYS A 114 5.52 -3.60 8.41
C LYS A 114 5.01 -2.38 7.64
N ALA A 115 4.23 -2.59 6.58
CA ALA A 115 3.65 -1.51 5.77
C ALA A 115 2.76 -0.58 6.62
N ILE A 116 1.88 -1.13 7.46
CA ILE A 116 1.03 -0.35 8.37
C ILE A 116 1.87 0.46 9.36
N LYS A 117 2.97 -0.11 9.87
CA LYS A 117 3.87 0.60 10.78
C LYS A 117 4.60 1.74 10.09
N GLU A 118 5.14 1.50 8.91
CA GLU A 118 5.85 2.48 8.09
C GLU A 118 4.94 3.66 7.72
N LEU A 119 3.76 3.38 7.17
CA LEU A 119 2.77 4.42 6.86
C LEU A 119 2.33 5.18 8.12
N GLY A 120 2.18 4.50 9.25
CA GLY A 120 1.89 5.13 10.54
C GLY A 120 2.98 6.10 11.00
N ASP A 121 4.25 5.77 10.77
CA ASP A 121 5.39 6.65 11.06
C ASP A 121 5.41 7.86 10.13
N HIS A 122 5.16 7.64 8.83
CA HIS A 122 5.07 8.69 7.82
C HIS A 122 3.99 9.72 8.16
N VAL A 123 2.76 9.25 8.43
CA VAL A 123 1.64 10.10 8.86
C VAL A 123 1.99 10.87 10.12
N THR A 124 2.63 10.22 11.10
CA THR A 124 3.02 10.87 12.36
C THR A 124 4.03 11.99 12.14
N ASN A 125 5.03 11.77 11.28
CA ASN A 125 6.05 12.78 10.98
C ASN A 125 5.46 13.96 10.20
N LEU A 126 4.66 13.71 9.16
CA LEU A 126 4.00 14.76 8.39
C LEU A 126 3.12 15.66 9.27
N ARG A 127 2.30 15.06 10.15
CA ARG A 127 1.49 15.83 11.13
C ARG A 127 2.36 16.67 12.06
N LYS A 128 3.46 16.12 12.58
CA LYS A 128 4.38 16.85 13.49
C LYS A 128 5.12 17.98 12.80
N MET A 129 5.41 17.84 11.50
CA MET A 129 6.04 18.88 10.68
C MET A 129 5.04 19.98 10.26
N GLY A 130 3.74 19.77 10.49
CA GLY A 130 2.69 20.75 10.21
C GLY A 130 2.13 20.67 8.79
N ALA A 131 2.18 19.51 8.13
CA ALA A 131 1.46 19.30 6.88
C ALA A 131 -0.06 19.16 7.14
N PRO A 132 -0.93 19.60 6.20
CA PRO A 132 -0.59 20.19 4.91
C PRO A 132 -0.37 21.72 4.95
N GLU A 133 -0.63 22.41 6.07
CA GLU A 133 -0.58 23.88 6.13
C GLU A 133 0.83 24.44 5.88
N SER A 134 1.86 23.70 6.26
CA SER A 134 3.26 24.02 6.01
C SER A 134 3.75 23.32 4.74
N GLY A 135 3.77 24.04 3.61
CA GLY A 135 4.29 23.48 2.34
C GLY A 135 5.76 23.02 2.42
N LEU A 136 6.56 23.59 3.33
CA LEU A 136 7.93 23.14 3.58
C LEU A 136 7.97 21.75 4.23
N ALA A 137 6.93 21.36 4.96
CA ALA A 137 6.87 20.06 5.62
C ALA A 137 6.91 18.91 4.61
N GLU A 138 6.02 18.94 3.62
CA GLU A 138 5.92 17.88 2.60
C GLU A 138 7.16 17.86 1.70
N TYR A 139 7.71 19.04 1.36
CA TYR A 139 8.94 19.13 0.59
C TYR A 139 10.13 18.49 1.33
N LEU A 140 10.34 18.81 2.61
CA LEU A 140 11.42 18.21 3.39
C LEU A 140 11.22 16.71 3.59
N PHE A 141 9.97 16.27 3.78
CA PHE A 141 9.63 14.86 3.92
C PHE A 141 9.92 14.09 2.62
N ASP A 142 9.52 14.65 1.47
CA ASP A 142 9.83 14.11 0.13
C ASP A 142 11.34 13.90 -0.04
N LYS A 143 12.17 14.87 0.35
CA LYS A 143 13.62 14.78 0.18
C LYS A 143 14.33 13.89 1.18
N HIS A 144 13.96 13.94 2.45
CA HIS A 144 14.74 13.31 3.53
C HIS A 144 14.17 11.99 4.01
N THR A 145 12.87 11.75 3.88
CA THR A 145 12.26 10.47 4.31
C THR A 145 12.04 9.56 3.12
N LEU A 146 11.44 10.07 2.04
CA LEU A 146 11.18 9.28 0.84
C LEU A 146 12.34 9.29 -0.17
N GLY A 147 13.31 10.19 -0.02
CA GLY A 147 14.49 10.26 -0.89
C GLY A 147 15.60 9.27 -0.52
N ASP A 148 15.65 8.84 0.73
CA ASP A 148 16.72 7.94 1.23
C ASP A 148 16.48 6.46 0.88
N SER A 149 15.27 6.10 0.41
CA SER A 149 14.94 4.74 -0.04
C SER A 149 15.79 4.24 -1.23
N ASP A 150 16.53 5.14 -1.88
CA ASP A 150 17.40 4.84 -3.02
C ASP A 150 18.80 4.35 -2.63
N ASN A 151 19.19 4.48 -1.36
CA ASN A 151 20.54 4.10 -0.90
C ASN A 151 20.65 2.64 -0.43
N GLU A 152 19.57 1.85 -0.47
CA GLU A 152 19.56 0.43 -0.07
C GLU A 152 19.24 -0.54 -1.23
N SER A 153 19.42 -0.11 -2.48
CA SER A 153 19.33 -0.98 -3.68
C SER A 153 20.67 -1.64 -4.04
#